data_AF-A0A523LS28-F1
#
_entry.id   AF-A0A523LS28-F1
#
_cell.length_a   1.000
_cell.length_b   1.000
_cell.length_c   1.000
_cell.angle_alpha   90.00
_cell.angle_beta   90.00
_cell.angle_gamma   90.00
#
_symmetry.space_group_name_H-M   'P 1'
#
loop_
_entity.id
_entity.type
_entity.pdbx_description
1 polymer ?
#
loop_
_entity_poly.entity_id
_entity_poly.type
_entity_poly.pdbx_seq_one_letter_code
_entity_poly.pdbx_strand_id
1 'polypeptide(L)'
;MGTQAGTSADTLKFLRELEESPYRHDFFMALRRLESMYPDMPRFGQGARPIDEPIRLGQEPSMAFAPSALASFRAGDKDRPHKLSGFFFGLFGPNGPLPLHLTEYARDR
;
A
#
# COMPACT_ATOMS: atom_id res chain seq x y z
N MET A 1 24.94 9.11 15.59
CA MET A 1 25.22 7.67 15.67
C MET A 1 23.98 6.93 15.18
N GLY A 2 23.90 6.64 13.88
CA GLY A 2 22.78 5.89 13.29
C GLY A 2 23.11 4.40 13.28
N THR A 3 22.26 3.57 13.86
CA THR A 3 22.37 2.11 13.89
C THR A 3 22.24 1.53 12.49
N GLN A 4 23.37 1.17 11.87
CA GLN A 4 23.46 0.60 10.51
C GLN A 4 23.33 -0.94 10.45
N ALA A 5 22.72 -1.62 11.43
CA ALA A 5 22.90 -3.07 11.59
C ALA A 5 21.62 -3.93 11.67
N GLY A 6 20.45 -3.41 11.25
CA GLY A 6 19.18 -4.17 11.24
C GLY A 6 18.50 -4.32 9.87
N THR A 7 19.11 -3.78 8.81
CA THR A 7 18.38 -3.10 7.74
C THR A 7 17.65 -4.01 6.74
N SER A 8 18.09 -5.26 6.54
CA SER A 8 17.45 -6.18 5.58
C SER A 8 16.47 -7.14 6.25
N ALA A 9 16.85 -7.72 7.39
CA ALA A 9 16.00 -8.66 8.13
C ALA A 9 14.76 -7.98 8.73
N ASP A 10 14.89 -6.76 9.28
CA ASP A 10 13.75 -5.99 9.79
C ASP A 10 12.80 -5.57 8.67
N THR A 11 13.36 -5.18 7.51
CA THR A 11 12.58 -4.87 6.31
C THR A 11 11.76 -6.08 5.85
N LEU A 12 12.41 -7.23 5.66
CA LEU A 12 11.72 -8.47 5.26
C LEU A 12 10.66 -8.89 6.28
N LYS A 13 10.95 -8.75 7.57
CA LYS A 13 9.99 -9.03 8.64
C LYS A 13 8.77 -8.12 8.54
N PHE A 14 8.97 -6.81 8.40
CA PHE A 14 7.87 -5.86 8.29
C PHE A 14 7.03 -6.09 7.01
N LEU A 15 7.67 -6.34 5.87
CA LEU A 15 6.95 -6.64 4.63
C LEU A 15 6.08 -7.89 4.77
N ARG A 16 6.59 -8.92 5.47
CA ARG A 16 5.82 -10.14 5.79
C ARG A 16 4.67 -9.85 6.74
N GLU A 17 4.88 -9.09 7.82
CA GLU A 17 3.82 -8.68 8.74
C GLU A 17 2.70 -7.91 8.01
N LEU A 18 3.08 -7.03 7.08
CA LEU A 18 2.14 -6.24 6.29
C LEU A 18 1.33 -7.11 5.31
N GLU A 19 1.93 -8.19 4.78
CA GLU A 19 1.26 -9.18 3.92
C GLU A 19 0.32 -10.09 4.73
N GLU A 20 0.76 -10.58 5.89
CA GLU A 20 -0.01 -11.49 6.75
C GLU A 20 -1.15 -10.81 7.50
N SER A 21 -0.97 -9.54 7.93
CA SER A 21 -1.93 -8.84 8.80
C SER A 21 -2.02 -7.35 8.48
N PRO A 22 -2.38 -6.95 7.24
CA PRO A 22 -2.44 -5.55 6.81
C PRO A 22 -3.36 -4.70 7.71
N TYR A 23 -4.47 -5.29 8.17
CA TYR A 23 -5.48 -4.64 9.02
C TYR A 23 -4.96 -4.19 10.40
N ARG A 24 -3.78 -4.66 10.83
CA ARG A 24 -3.15 -4.25 12.10
C ARG A 24 -2.34 -2.95 11.97
N HIS A 25 -2.16 -2.44 10.76
CA HIS A 25 -1.32 -1.30 10.48
C HIS A 25 -2.15 -0.06 10.12
N ASP A 26 -1.75 1.09 10.66
CA ASP A 26 -2.21 2.38 10.16
C ASP A 26 -1.56 2.69 8.81
N PHE A 27 -2.35 3.24 7.88
CA PHE A 27 -1.91 3.51 6.51
C PHE A 27 -0.74 4.49 6.44
N PHE A 28 -0.83 5.64 7.11
CA PHE A 28 0.21 6.67 7.01
C PHE A 28 1.48 6.25 7.74
N MET A 29 1.35 5.53 8.86
CA MET A 29 2.49 4.94 9.55
C MET A 29 3.18 3.87 8.70
N ALA A 30 2.40 3.00 8.02
CA ALA A 30 2.95 2.02 7.09
C ALA A 30 3.69 2.71 5.94
N LEU A 31 3.09 3.73 5.31
CA LEU A 31 3.75 4.50 4.26
C LEU A 31 5.04 5.16 4.74
N ARG A 32 5.05 5.78 5.92
CA ARG A 32 6.26 6.41 6.45
C ARG A 32 7.38 5.40 6.69
N ARG A 33 7.04 4.21 7.21
CA ARG A 33 8.02 3.14 7.42
C ARG A 33 8.56 2.63 6.08
N LEU A 34 7.67 2.42 5.11
CA LEU A 34 8.04 2.00 3.75
C LEU A 34 8.93 3.03 3.05
N GLU A 35 8.60 4.32 3.10
CA GLU A 35 9.45 5.41 2.55
C GLU A 35 10.85 5.39 3.18
N SER A 36 10.96 5.11 4.48
CA SER A 36 12.25 5.01 5.18
C SER A 36 13.12 3.82 4.73
N MET A 37 12.54 2.79 4.08
CA MET A 37 13.30 1.65 3.54
C MET A 37 13.93 1.96 2.18
N TYR A 38 13.48 3.03 1.50
CA TYR A 38 13.97 3.43 0.18
C TYR A 38 14.55 4.86 0.22
N PRO A 39 15.60 5.13 1.01
CA PRO A 39 16.14 6.48 1.19
C PRO A 39 16.71 7.10 -0.08
N ASP A 40 17.11 6.27 -1.06
CA ASP A 40 17.68 6.70 -2.34
C ASP A 40 16.60 6.99 -3.42
N MET A 41 15.32 6.80 -3.10
CA MET A 41 14.20 7.07 -4.01
C MET A 41 13.43 8.34 -3.61
N PRO A 42 12.74 8.99 -4.55
CA PRO A 42 11.82 10.08 -4.22
C PRO A 42 10.75 9.64 -3.22
N ARG A 43 10.24 10.60 -2.45
CA ARG A 43 9.10 10.38 -1.55
C ARG A 43 7.87 9.96 -2.34
N PHE A 44 6.95 9.23 -1.70
CA PHE A 44 5.74 8.77 -2.39
C PHE A 44 4.94 9.95 -2.98
N GLY A 45 4.54 9.83 -4.25
CA GLY A 45 3.84 10.89 -4.99
C GLY A 45 4.73 12.02 -5.51
N GLN A 46 6.05 11.96 -5.31
CA GLN A 46 7.03 12.91 -5.86
C GLN A 46 7.89 12.30 -6.98
N GLY A 47 7.72 11.01 -7.29
CA GLY A 47 8.41 10.35 -8.40
C GLY A 47 7.98 10.91 -9.75
N ALA A 48 8.94 11.22 -10.62
CA ALA A 48 8.64 11.74 -11.96
C ALA A 48 8.14 10.63 -12.91
N ARG A 49 8.49 9.37 -12.64
CA ARG A 49 8.12 8.21 -13.44
C ARG A 49 7.63 7.09 -12.52
N PRO A 50 6.78 6.18 -13.01
CA PRO A 50 6.36 5.03 -12.21
C PRO A 50 7.53 4.18 -11.70
N ILE A 51 8.62 4.05 -12.46
CA ILE A 51 9.80 3.28 -12.02
C ILE A 51 10.49 3.89 -10.80
N ASP A 52 10.28 5.18 -10.53
CA ASP A 52 10.83 5.89 -9.37
C ASP A 52 9.97 5.69 -8.10
N GLU A 53 8.94 4.84 -8.17
CA GLU A 53 8.10 4.47 -7.03
C GLU A 53 8.22 2.94 -6.78
N PRO A 54 8.81 2.52 -5.64
CA PRO A 54 9.05 1.10 -5.33
C PRO A 54 7.76 0.35 -4.96
N ILE A 55 6.70 1.09 -4.63
CA ILE A 55 5.42 0.55 -4.19
C ILE A 55 4.31 1.20 -5.00
N ARG A 56 3.42 0.38 -5.54
CA ARG A 56 2.20 0.81 -6.21
C ARG A 56 1.07 0.89 -5.19
N LEU A 57 0.54 2.09 -5.01
CA LEU A 57 -0.69 2.29 -4.27
C LEU A 57 -1.89 1.93 -5.15
N GLY A 58 -2.80 1.14 -4.60
CA GLY A 58 -4.03 0.74 -5.25
C GLY A 58 -5.23 0.95 -4.33
N GLN A 59 -6.41 0.93 -4.94
CA GLN A 59 -7.66 0.89 -4.22
C GLN A 59 -8.28 -0.50 -4.36
N GLU A 60 -8.83 -1.03 -3.27
CA GLU A 60 -9.68 -2.22 -3.26
C GLU A 60 -11.15 -1.81 -3.40
N PRO A 61 -11.85 -2.15 -4.50
CA PRO A 61 -13.27 -1.82 -4.67
C PRO A 61 -14.12 -2.55 -3.62
N SER A 62 -14.73 -1.79 -2.70
CA SER A 62 -15.49 -2.40 -1.61
C SER A 62 -16.72 -1.61 -1.18
N MET A 63 -17.85 -2.31 -1.05
CA MET A 63 -19.10 -1.88 -0.42
C MET A 63 -19.12 -2.10 1.10
N ALA A 64 -18.07 -2.69 1.67
CA ALA A 64 -18.01 -2.96 3.10
C ALA A 64 -17.74 -1.68 3.90
N PHE A 65 -18.28 -1.61 5.12
CA PHE A 65 -17.77 -0.70 6.13
C PHE A 65 -16.46 -1.27 6.68
N ALA A 66 -15.34 -0.85 6.09
CA ALA A 66 -14.05 -1.49 6.32
C ALA A 66 -13.56 -1.30 7.77
N PRO A 67 -13.14 -2.37 8.47
CA PRO A 67 -12.66 -2.29 9.86
C PRO A 67 -11.24 -1.72 9.96
N SER A 68 -10.56 -1.56 8.84
CA SER A 68 -9.20 -1.03 8.75
C SER A 68 -9.01 -0.29 7.42
N ALA A 69 -7.95 0.49 7.37
CA ALA A 69 -7.61 1.30 6.20
C ALA A 69 -6.95 0.46 5.08
N LEU A 70 -6.09 -0.49 5.46
CA LEU A 70 -5.34 -1.33 4.55
C LEU A 70 -6.10 -2.61 4.20
N ALA A 71 -6.27 -2.87 2.90
CA ALA A 71 -6.94 -4.06 2.39
C ALA A 71 -5.96 -5.21 2.18
N SER A 72 -4.84 -4.94 1.53
CA SER A 72 -3.82 -5.95 1.27
C SER A 72 -2.46 -5.32 1.00
N PHE A 73 -1.43 -6.09 1.29
CA PHE A 73 -0.10 -5.88 0.74
C PHE A 73 0.30 -7.14 -0.03
N ARG A 74 0.89 -6.97 -1.21
CA ARG A 74 1.42 -8.06 -2.02
C ARG A 74 2.88 -7.77 -2.32
N ALA A 75 3.76 -8.68 -1.90
CA ALA A 75 5.16 -8.57 -2.22
C ALA A 75 5.37 -8.63 -3.75
N GLY A 76 6.18 -7.73 -4.27
CA GLY A 76 6.61 -7.72 -5.66
C GLY A 76 7.76 -8.70 -5.89
N ASP A 77 8.17 -8.81 -7.15
CA ASP A 77 9.33 -9.57 -7.60
C ASP A 77 10.28 -8.65 -8.40
N LYS A 78 11.27 -9.20 -9.10
CA LYS A 78 12.24 -8.41 -9.87
C LYS A 78 11.59 -7.55 -10.97
N ASP A 79 10.45 -7.97 -11.48
CA ASP A 79 9.78 -7.34 -12.63
C ASP A 79 8.50 -6.59 -12.21
N ARG A 80 8.06 -6.75 -10.96
CA ARG A 80 6.81 -6.17 -10.43
C ARG A 80 7.05 -5.46 -9.11
N PRO A 81 6.70 -4.17 -8.98
CA PRO A 81 6.80 -3.45 -7.71
C PRO A 81 5.82 -4.05 -6.68
N HIS A 82 6.11 -3.83 -5.39
CA HIS A 82 5.19 -4.17 -4.31
C HIS A 82 3.85 -3.45 -4.51
N LYS A 83 2.73 -4.08 -4.15
CA LYS A 83 1.40 -3.44 -4.24
C LYS A 83 0.78 -3.31 -2.86
N LEU A 84 0.41 -2.09 -2.48
CA LEU A 84 -0.33 -1.78 -1.26
C LEU A 84 -1.72 -1.29 -1.65
N SER A 85 -2.77 -2.00 -1.23
CA SER A 85 -4.15 -1.64 -1.56
C SER A 85 -4.89 -1.19 -0.30
N GLY A 86 -5.59 -0.06 -0.40
CA GLY A 86 -6.43 0.48 0.68
C GLY A 86 -7.93 0.37 0.37
N PHE A 87 -8.76 0.34 1.41
CA PHE A 87 -10.22 0.44 1.28
C PHE A 87 -10.72 1.88 1.15
N PHE A 88 -9.85 2.84 1.45
CA PHE A 88 -10.10 4.27 1.46
C PHE A 88 -9.06 4.96 0.57
N PHE A 89 -9.34 6.21 0.20
CA PHE A 89 -8.68 6.93 -0.90
C PHE A 89 -8.93 6.29 -2.27
N GLY A 90 -9.81 6.95 -3.04
CA GLY A 90 -10.02 6.64 -4.44
C GLY A 90 -11.46 6.86 -4.86
N LEU A 91 -11.85 6.18 -5.93
CA LEU A 91 -13.08 6.41 -6.66
C LEU A 91 -14.23 5.50 -6.20
N PHE A 92 -13.88 4.32 -5.67
CA PHE A 92 -14.82 3.27 -5.33
C PHE A 92 -15.23 3.25 -3.86
N GLY A 93 -16.33 2.57 -3.58
CA GLY A 93 -16.87 2.34 -2.24
C GLY A 93 -18.00 3.27 -1.85
N PRO A 94 -18.65 3.03 -0.70
CA PRO A 94 -19.83 3.79 -0.26
C PRO A 94 -19.51 5.26 0.02
N ASN A 95 -18.24 5.57 0.29
CA ASN A 95 -17.74 6.92 0.54
C ASN A 95 -16.98 7.49 -0.68
N GLY A 96 -16.95 6.76 -1.81
CA GLY A 96 -16.28 7.18 -3.04
C GLY A 96 -17.13 8.14 -3.87
N PRO A 97 -16.51 8.98 -4.73
CA PRO A 97 -17.23 9.94 -5.57
C PRO A 97 -17.97 9.30 -6.75
N LEU A 98 -17.63 8.06 -7.16
CA LEU A 98 -18.32 7.40 -8.26
C LEU A 98 -19.62 6.72 -7.81
N PRO A 99 -20.61 6.58 -8.73
CA PRO A 99 -21.81 5.80 -8.47
C PRO A 99 -21.51 4.37 -7.98
N LEU A 100 -22.31 3.88 -7.03
CA LEU A 100 -22.10 2.58 -6.37
C LEU A 100 -22.07 1.40 -7.34
N HIS A 101 -22.88 1.43 -8.41
CA HIS A 101 -22.89 0.37 -9.42
C HIS A 101 -21.54 0.20 -10.14
N LEU A 102 -20.72 1.26 -10.23
CA LEU A 102 -19.35 1.15 -10.77
C LEU A 102 -18.39 0.48 -9.78
N THR A 103 -18.64 0.64 -8.48
CA THR A 103 -17.89 -0.09 -7.44
C THR A 103 -18.20 -1.59 -7.51
N GLU A 104 -19.47 -1.95 -7.65
CA GLU A 104 -19.90 -3.34 -7.80
C GLU A 104 -19.28 -3.96 -9.07
N TYR A 105 -19.38 -3.26 -10.20
CA TYR A 105 -18.76 -3.69 -11.45
C TYR A 105 -17.24 -3.90 -11.35
N ALA A 106 -16.54 -3.01 -10.66
CA ALA A 106 -15.09 -3.10 -10.49
C ALA A 106 -14.66 -4.20 -9.50
N ARG A 107 -15.52 -4.53 -8.53
CA ARG A 107 -15.29 -5.61 -7.57
C ARG A 107 -15.43 -6.99 -8.23
N ASP A 108 -16.37 -7.13 -9.16
CA ASP A 108 -16.70 -8.43 -9.79
C ASP A 108 -15.78 -8.79 -10.97
N ARG A 109 -14.75 -8.00 -11.26
CA ARG A 109 -13.78 -8.18 -12.36
C ARG A 109 -12.36 -8.39 -11.86
#